data_AF-A0A183D1L8-F1
#
_entry.id   AF-A0A183D1L8-F1
#
_cell.length_a   1.000
_cell.length_b   1.000
_cell.length_c   1.000
_cell.angle_alpha   90.00
_cell.angle_beta   90.00
_cell.angle_gamma   90.00
#
_symmetry.space_group_name_H-M   'P 1'
#
loop_
_entity.id
_entity.type
_entity.pdbx_description
1 polymer ?
#
loop_
_entity_poly.entity_id
_entity_poly.type
_entity_poly.pdbx_seq_one_letter_code
_entity_poly.pdbx_strand_id
1 'polypeptide(L)' 'MPYFSDKEMELYQGAAQYENAPHIYALADTMFRNMVIDNESQCVIISGESGAGKTVEAKYIMGYISRISGGGQRVQVRSL' A
#
# COMPACT_ATOMS: atom_id res chain seq x y z
N MET A 1 -3.71 -15.17 5.33
CA MET A 1 -4.95 -14.39 5.46
C MET A 1 -5.43 -14.07 4.05
N PRO A 2 -6.68 -14.38 3.69
CA PRO A 2 -7.20 -14.25 2.33
C PRO A 2 -7.53 -12.80 1.90
N TYR A 3 -7.22 -11.80 2.74
CA TYR A 3 -7.56 -10.38 2.57
C TYR A 3 -6.40 -9.50 2.06
N PHE A 4 -5.24 -10.10 1.76
CA PHE A 4 -4.10 -9.39 1.16
C PHE A 4 -3.63 -10.12 -0.09
N SER A 5 -4.59 -10.44 -0.95
CA SER A 5 -4.37 -11.13 -2.21
C SER A 5 -4.13 -10.17 -3.36
N ASP A 6 -3.46 -10.64 -4.42
CA ASP A 6 -3.28 -9.86 -5.65
C ASP A 6 -4.61 -9.40 -6.26
N LYS A 7 -5.67 -10.19 -6.07
CA LYS A 7 -7.01 -9.87 -6.56
C LYS A 7 -7.58 -8.60 -5.92
N GLU A 8 -7.38 -8.40 -4.62
CA GLU A 8 -7.87 -7.16 -4.01
C GLU A 8 -6.90 -5.99 -4.24
N MET A 9 -5.60 -6.22 -4.49
CA MET A 9 -4.76 -5.15 -5.06
C MET A 9 -5.34 -4.61 -6.38
N GLU A 10 -5.77 -5.49 -7.29
CA GLU A 10 -6.41 -5.08 -8.55
C GLU A 10 -7.75 -4.36 -8.32
N LEU A 11 -8.51 -4.76 -7.29
CA LEU A 11 -9.78 -4.10 -6.94
C LEU A 11 -9.59 -2.65 -6.49
N TYR A 12 -8.51 -2.37 -5.74
CA TYR A 12 -8.22 -1.04 -5.21
C TYR A 12 -7.41 -0.16 -6.18
N GLN A 13 -6.78 -0.75 -7.19
CA GLN A 13 -6.05 -0.01 -8.22
C GLN A 13 -7.03 0.78 -9.10
N GLY A 14 -6.86 2.10 -9.17
CA GLY A 14 -7.71 2.95 -10.03
C GLY A 14 -9.09 3.30 -9.43
N ALA A 15 -9.58 2.55 -8.43
CA ALA A 15 -10.84 2.80 -7.76
C ALA A 15 -10.86 4.07 -6.90
N ALA A 16 -12.02 4.69 -6.73
CA ALA A 16 -12.20 5.79 -5.81
C ALA A 16 -12.37 5.27 -4.36
N GLN A 17 -11.94 6.06 -3.37
CA GLN A 17 -11.93 5.66 -1.96
C GLN A 17 -13.33 5.30 -1.41
N TYR A 18 -14.40 5.78 -2.04
CA TYR A 18 -15.79 5.48 -1.66
C TYR A 18 -16.40 4.28 -2.39
N GLU A 19 -15.76 3.74 -3.42
CA GLU A 19 -16.26 2.59 -4.19
C GLU A 19 -16.02 1.26 -3.47
N ASN A 20 -14.94 1.19 -2.69
CA ASN A 20 -14.52 -0.02 -1.99
C ASN A 20 -14.49 0.18 -0.47
N ALA A 21 -14.55 -0.92 0.27
CA ALA A 21 -14.44 -0.90 1.72
C ALA A 21 -13.07 -0.36 2.19
N PRO A 22 -12.95 0.15 3.43
CA PRO A 22 -11.68 0.62 3.94
C PRO A 22 -10.61 -0.48 3.93
N HIS A 23 -9.52 -0.25 3.20
CA HIS A 23 -8.45 -1.24 3.03
C HIS A 23 -7.07 -0.58 2.92
N ILE A 24 -6.02 -1.32 3.29
CA ILE A 24 -4.64 -0.80 3.23
C ILE A 24 -4.20 -0.46 1.81
N TYR A 25 -4.73 -1.18 0.81
CA TYR A 25 -4.47 -0.90 -0.60
C TYR A 25 -5.14 0.39 -1.08
N ALA A 26 -6.30 0.75 -0.53
CA ALA A 26 -6.91 2.06 -0.81
C ALA A 26 -6.01 3.20 -0.33
N LEU A 27 -5.43 3.07 0.87
CA LEU A 27 -4.48 4.05 1.41
C LEU A 27 -3.23 4.14 0.54
N ALA A 28 -2.64 2.99 0.17
CA ALA A 28 -1.42 2.94 -0.64
C ALA A 28 -1.65 3.51 -2.05
N ASP A 29 -2.83 3.28 -2.63
CA ASP A 29 -3.20 3.82 -3.93
C ASP A 29 -3.38 5.33 -3.91
N THR A 30 -4.14 5.86 -2.94
CA THR A 30 -4.29 7.31 -2.76
C THR A 30 -2.93 7.97 -2.52
N MET A 31 -2.08 7.39 -1.68
CA MET A 31 -0.72 7.88 -1.45
C MET A 31 0.08 7.95 -2.77
N PHE A 32 0.07 6.86 -3.55
CA PHE A 32 0.80 6.82 -4.82
C PHE A 32 0.24 7.83 -5.83
N ARG A 33 -1.08 7.94 -5.96
CA ARG A 33 -1.72 8.91 -6.86
C ARG A 33 -1.38 10.34 -6.47
N ASN A 34 -1.52 10.70 -5.20
CA ASN A 34 -1.16 12.04 -4.73
C ASN A 34 0.31 12.34 -5.00
N MET A 35 1.21 11.37 -4.77
CA MET A 35 2.62 11.51 -5.09
C MET A 35 2.87 11.79 -6.59
N VAL A 36 2.15 11.12 -7.50
CA VAL A 36 2.32 11.29 -8.96
C VAL A 36 1.61 12.54 -9.50
N ILE A 37 0.42 12.85 -9.00
CA ILE A 37 -0.40 13.98 -9.47
C ILE A 37 0.18 15.29 -8.94
N ASP A 38 0.40 15.39 -7.63
CA ASP A 38 0.83 16.62 -6.98
C ASP A 38 2.36 16.79 -7.06
N ASN A 39 3.10 15.75 -7.46
CA ASN A 39 4.58 15.70 -7.43
C ASN A 39 5.17 16.01 -6.04
N GLU A 40 4.42 15.70 -4.98
CA GLU A 40 4.84 15.90 -3.60
C GLU A 40 5.17 14.59 -2.89
N SER A 41 6.15 14.65 -1.98
CA SER A 41 6.55 13.49 -1.19
C SER A 41 5.50 13.14 -0.14
N GLN A 42 5.01 11.90 -0.19
CA GLN A 42 4.01 11.39 0.76
C GLN A 42 4.67 10.56 1.87
N CYS A 43 4.09 10.60 3.08
CA CYS A 43 4.56 9.85 4.24
C CYS A 43 3.38 9.14 4.93
N VAL A 44 3.58 7.88 5.33
CA VAL A 44 2.63 7.11 6.13
C VAL A 44 3.25 6.80 7.48
N ILE A 45 2.58 7.19 8.56
CA ILE A 45 3.00 6.92 9.93
C ILE A 45 2.10 5.81 10.50
N ILE A 46 2.71 4.69 10.88
CA ILE A 46 2.00 3.56 11.51
C ILE A 46 2.38 3.52 12.98
N SER A 47 1.40 3.71 13.86
CA SER A 47 1.56 3.69 15.32
C SER A 47 0.68 2.61 15.96
N GLY A 48 1.09 2.14 17.15
CA GLY A 48 0.39 1.07 17.87
C GLY A 48 1.32 0.31 18.80
N GLU A 49 0.76 -0.56 19.65
CA GLU A 49 1.50 -1.39 20.60
C GLU A 49 2.41 -2.42 19.90
N SER A 50 3.36 -2.98 20.63
CA SER A 50 4.21 -4.07 20.12
C SER A 50 3.33 -5.28 19.76
N GLY A 51 3.48 -5.82 18.55
CA GLY A 51 2.64 -6.92 18.05
C GLY A 51 1.34 -6.51 17.35
N ALA A 52 1.01 -5.22 17.27
CA ALA A 52 -0.23 -4.75 16.61
C ALA A 52 -0.27 -4.97 15.08
N GLY A 53 0.84 -5.38 14.46
CA GLY A 53 0.89 -5.64 13.01
C GLY A 53 1.58 -4.56 12.17
N LYS A 54 2.14 -3.50 12.78
CA LYS A 54 2.78 -2.36 12.08
C LYS A 54 3.76 -2.78 10.96
N THR A 55 4.63 -3.76 11.25
CA THR A 55 5.61 -4.27 10.28
C THR A 55 4.94 -4.99 9.11
N VAL A 56 3.84 -5.70 9.38
CA VAL A 56 3.08 -6.45 8.37
C VAL A 56 2.32 -5.47 7.47
N GLU A 57 1.71 -4.44 8.06
CA GLU A 57 1.03 -3.36 7.34
C GLU A 57 1.99 -2.59 6.42
N ALA A 58 3.15 -2.19 6.92
CA ALA A 58 4.19 -1.54 6.13
C ALA A 58 4.62 -2.39 4.92
N LYS A 59 4.74 -3.71 5.11
CA LYS A 59 5.09 -4.64 4.03
C LYS A 59 4.03 -4.66 2.92
N TYR A 60 2.74 -4.61 3.27
CA TYR A 60 1.67 -4.58 2.27
C TYR A 60 1.61 -3.26 1.50
N ILE A 61 1.82 -2.12 2.16
CA ILE A 61 1.91 -0.81 1.49
C ILE A 61 3.07 -0.81 0.50
N MET A 62 4.26 -1.24 0.93
CA MET A 62 5.43 -1.34 0.06
C MET A 62 5.22 -2.31 -1.11
N GLY A 63 4.59 -3.46 -0.85
CA GLY A 63 4.26 -4.44 -1.89
C GLY A 63 3.32 -3.87 -2.95
N TYR A 64 2.30 -3.14 -2.52
CA TYR A 64 1.35 -2.47 -3.42
C TYR A 64 2.06 -1.43 -4.29
N ILE A 65 2.81 -0.49 -3.68
CA ILE A 65 3.55 0.54 -4.41
C ILE A 65 4.53 -0.08 -5.41
N SER A 66 5.27 -1.13 -5.01
CA SER A 66 6.20 -1.81 -5.91
C SER A 66 5.49 -2.44 -7.10
N ARG A 67 4.26 -2.94 -6.93
CA ARG A 67 3.48 -3.59 -7.99
C ARG A 67 2.96 -2.58 -9.02
N ILE A 68 2.47 -1.43 -8.56
CA ILE A 68 1.83 -0.42 -9.42
C ILE A 68 2.84 0.56 -10.05
N SER A 69 3.97 0.81 -9.39
CA SER A 69 5.02 1.71 -9.88
C SER A 69 5.80 1.15 -11.08
N GLY A 70 5.56 -0.10 -11.47
CA GLY A 70 6.20 -0.74 -12.63
C GLY A 70 7.69 -1.11 -12.42
N GLY A 71 8.21 -0.94 -11.19
CA GLY A 71 9.58 -1.29 -10.81
C GLY A 71 9.76 -2.81 -10.69
N GLY A 72 10.47 -3.40 -11.66
CA GLY A 72 10.75 -4.84 -11.70
C GLY A 72 11.38 -5.40 -10.42
N GLN A 73 10.92 -6.59 -10.02
CA GLN A 73 11.57 -7.67 -9.25
C GLN A 73 12.72 -7.35 -8.25
N ARG A 74 12.83 -6.17 -7.62
CA ARG A 74 13.96 -5.83 -6.72
C ARG A 74 13.66 -4.86 -5.56
N VAL A 75 12.40 -4.65 -5.17
CA VAL A 75 12.13 -4.01 -3.86
C VAL A 75 12.00 -5.10 -2.81
N GLN A 76 13.15 -5.67 -2.40
CA GLN A 76 13.21 -6.60 -1.29
C GLN A 76 13.17 -5.78 0.00
N VAL A 77 11.99 -5.72 0.64
CA VAL A 77 11.86 -5.19 2.00
C VAL A 77 12.73 -6.06 2.89
N ARG A 78 13.95 -5.61 3.14
CA ARG A 78 14.90 -6.29 4.01
C ARG A 78 14.28 -6.30 5.40
N SER A 79 13.97 -7.50 5.89
CA SER A 79 13.54 -7.71 7.28
C SER A 79 14.56 -7.04 8.19
N LEU A 80 14.16 -5.95 8.85
CA LEU A 80 14.88 -5.39 9.99
C LEU A 80 14.60 -6.26 11.21
#